data_AF-A0A9J7MQY1-F1
#
_entry.id   AF-A0A9J7MQY1-F1
#
_cell.length_a   1.000
_cell.length_b   1.000
_cell.length_c   1.000
_cell.angle_alpha   90.00
_cell.angle_beta   90.00
_cell.angle_gamma   90.00
#
_symmetry.space_group_name_H-M   'P 1'
#
loop_
_entity.id
_entity.type
_entity.pdbx_description
1 polymer ?
#
loop_
_entity_poly.entity_id
_entity_poly.type
_entity_poly.pdbx_seq_one_letter_code
_entity_poly.pdbx_strand_id
1 'polypeptide(L)'
;MKSQPLFRFRTGPKSPPTTQGELVWFEQPASSGLQTPNWSSHVVIQGPEFGSLAVRLTTTGGVAKLAFLCPEYFGRRFRIVWTEDPGDIWTDPALIRTATIDGDSERYVDVQLTDVNGDGKDDLLVVTSSGTNGTVRVYEIPDDFRNGTWERHVIASGFSIPGNVTQGEGTPGLAVLLRRDSKKPPILLSGDDDGHAYLLIPSTDDPADWSYQKRPLLTSTGIVGGISAADIDGDGNIEAFISAYGEDKVHVFRFTDAENGSDVRMVNSGTVGLLSVIVAWLVHYG
;
A
#
# COMPACT_ATOMS: atom_id res chain seq x y z
N MET A 1 -11.30 -21.11 35.55
CA MET A 1 -11.58 -21.18 34.10
C MET A 1 -11.15 -19.85 33.49
N LYS A 2 -10.05 -19.82 32.72
CA LYS A 2 -9.60 -18.59 32.07
C LYS A 2 -10.37 -18.45 30.76
N SER A 3 -11.23 -17.43 30.68
CA SER A 3 -11.87 -17.01 29.43
C SER A 3 -10.80 -16.49 28.49
N GLN A 4 -10.59 -17.15 27.34
CA GLN A 4 -9.79 -16.57 26.28
C GLN A 4 -10.60 -15.48 25.56
N PRO A 5 -10.00 -14.32 25.24
CA PRO A 5 -10.66 -13.33 24.41
C PRO A 5 -10.77 -13.87 22.98
N LEU A 6 -12.00 -14.01 22.50
CA LEU A 6 -12.30 -14.36 21.11
C LEU A 6 -12.07 -13.11 20.24
N PHE A 7 -10.86 -12.95 19.71
CA PHE A 7 -10.60 -11.94 18.68
C PHE A 7 -11.14 -12.44 17.33
N ARG A 8 -12.29 -11.90 16.91
CA ARG A 8 -12.79 -12.06 15.54
C ARG A 8 -12.15 -10.99 14.67
N PHE A 9 -11.21 -11.38 13.81
CA PHE A 9 -10.85 -10.56 12.65
C PHE A 9 -12.09 -10.46 11.76
N ARG A 10 -12.63 -9.25 11.60
CA ARG A 10 -13.66 -9.01 10.58
C ARG A 10 -12.91 -8.85 9.26
N THR A 11 -12.99 -9.86 8.40
CA THR A 11 -12.76 -9.68 6.95
C THR A 11 -13.65 -8.54 6.47
N GLY A 12 -13.16 -7.71 5.56
CA GLY A 12 -13.95 -6.63 4.94
C GLY A 12 -15.31 -7.14 4.43
N PRO A 13 -16.35 -6.29 4.39
CA PRO A 13 -17.68 -6.72 3.98
C PRO A 13 -17.67 -7.28 2.55
N LYS A 14 -18.35 -8.42 2.34
CA LYS A 14 -18.51 -9.08 1.02
C LYS A 14 -19.29 -8.24 0.00
N SER A 15 -20.00 -7.22 0.45
CA SER A 15 -20.84 -6.35 -0.39
C SER A 15 -20.43 -4.89 -0.14
N PRO A 16 -20.59 -4.01 -1.14
CA PRO A 16 -20.36 -2.59 -0.93
C PRO A 16 -21.17 -2.15 0.30
N PRO A 17 -20.55 -1.44 1.26
CA PRO A 17 -21.31 -0.88 2.37
C PRO A 17 -22.44 -0.01 1.82
N THR A 18 -23.57 0.03 2.52
CA THR A 18 -24.72 0.89 2.16
C THR A 18 -24.38 2.38 2.29
N THR A 19 -23.23 2.70 2.89
CA THR A 19 -22.65 4.03 3.05
C THR A 19 -21.39 4.12 2.20
N GLN A 20 -21.24 5.19 1.43
CA GLN A 20 -19.98 5.51 0.75
C GLN A 20 -18.91 5.86 1.80
N GLY A 21 -17.64 5.53 1.51
CA GLY A 21 -16.53 6.03 2.33
C GLY A 21 -16.35 7.54 2.17
N GLU A 22 -15.56 8.14 3.04
CA GLU A 22 -15.31 9.58 3.04
C GLU A 22 -13.81 9.86 3.25
N LEU A 23 -13.27 10.81 2.50
CA LEU A 23 -12.04 11.48 2.91
C LEU A 23 -12.42 12.59 3.90
N VAL A 24 -11.96 12.47 5.14
CA VAL A 24 -12.33 13.36 6.24
C VAL A 24 -11.07 13.99 6.82
N TRP A 25 -11.12 15.29 7.11
CA TRP A 25 -10.11 15.95 7.93
C TRP A 25 -10.66 16.28 9.31
N PHE A 26 -9.80 16.19 10.32
CA PHE A 26 -10.14 16.52 11.70
C PHE A 26 -9.43 17.82 12.09
N GLU A 27 -10.22 18.80 12.51
CA GLU A 27 -9.73 20.13 12.88
C GLU A 27 -9.10 20.12 14.26
N GLN A 28 -7.82 20.50 14.33
CA GLN A 28 -7.13 20.66 15.58
C GLN A 28 -7.79 21.78 16.42
N PRO A 29 -8.22 21.51 17.66
CA PRO A 29 -8.85 22.52 18.50
C PRO A 29 -7.91 23.68 18.84
N ALA A 30 -8.47 24.90 18.88
CA ALA A 30 -7.72 26.14 19.14
C ALA A 30 -6.99 26.19 20.49
N SER A 31 -7.39 25.37 21.46
CA SER A 31 -6.74 25.23 22.75
C SER A 31 -6.54 23.76 23.12
N SER A 32 -5.47 23.47 23.85
CA SER A 32 -5.13 22.15 24.40
C SER A 32 -4.83 21.04 23.38
N GLY A 33 -4.89 21.33 22.07
CA GLY A 33 -4.35 20.48 20.99
C GLY A 33 -4.81 19.02 21.06
N LEU A 34 -3.84 18.08 21.05
CA LEU A 34 -4.09 16.64 21.13
C LEU A 34 -4.77 16.17 22.43
N GLN A 35 -4.80 17.00 23.49
CA GLN A 35 -5.47 16.67 24.75
C GLN A 35 -6.98 16.93 24.70
N THR A 36 -7.46 17.64 23.67
CA THR A 36 -8.88 17.92 23.51
C THR A 36 -9.56 16.72 22.82
N PRO A 37 -10.51 16.05 23.48
CA PRO A 37 -11.30 14.99 22.83
C PRO A 37 -12.26 15.61 21.80
N ASN A 38 -12.67 14.81 20.81
CA ASN A 38 -13.69 15.15 19.81
C ASN A 38 -13.31 16.33 18.89
N TRP A 39 -12.28 16.12 18.06
CA TRP A 39 -11.93 17.07 17.00
C TRP A 39 -13.08 17.20 16.00
N SER A 40 -13.37 18.41 15.52
CA SER A 40 -14.41 18.63 14.51
C SER A 40 -14.02 17.91 13.23
N SER A 41 -14.87 17.02 12.74
CA SER A 41 -14.66 16.32 11.48
C SER A 41 -15.32 17.06 10.32
N HIS A 42 -14.65 17.09 9.19
CA HIS A 42 -15.09 17.77 7.99
C HIS A 42 -14.89 16.86 6.79
N VAL A 43 -15.96 16.57 6.06
CA VAL A 43 -15.89 15.75 4.85
C VAL A 43 -15.27 16.58 3.73
N VAL A 44 -14.15 16.10 3.18
CA VAL A 44 -13.50 16.68 2.01
C VAL A 44 -14.23 16.22 0.74
N ILE A 45 -14.36 14.90 0.56
CA ILE A 45 -15.13 14.29 -0.52
C ILE A 45 -15.77 12.97 -0.09
N GLN A 46 -16.83 12.60 -0.80
CA GLN A 46 -17.47 11.28 -0.72
C GLN A 46 -16.79 10.31 -1.71
N GLY A 47 -16.74 9.04 -1.32
CA GLY A 47 -16.35 7.91 -2.14
C GLY A 47 -15.06 7.20 -1.76
N PRO A 48 -13.94 7.82 -1.33
CA PRO A 48 -12.75 7.04 -0.98
C PRO A 48 -13.02 6.13 0.22
N GLU A 49 -12.73 4.83 0.10
CA GLU A 49 -13.01 3.84 1.15
C GLU A 49 -11.78 3.12 1.69
N PHE A 50 -10.59 3.37 1.11
CA PHE A 50 -9.34 2.73 1.50
C PHE A 50 -8.27 3.78 1.85
N GLY A 51 -7.16 3.32 2.43
CA GLY A 51 -6.08 4.19 2.91
C GLY A 51 -5.63 5.21 1.86
N SER A 52 -5.92 6.48 2.11
CA SER A 52 -5.51 7.59 1.23
C SER A 52 -4.10 8.05 1.58
N LEU A 53 -3.29 8.36 0.57
CA LEU A 53 -1.91 8.82 0.75
C LEU A 53 -1.82 10.32 0.46
N ALA A 54 -1.38 11.08 1.46
CA ALA A 54 -1.06 12.50 1.31
C ALA A 54 0.32 12.65 0.64
N VAL A 55 0.39 13.45 -0.42
CA VAL A 55 1.59 13.68 -1.23
C VAL A 55 1.74 15.15 -1.62
N ARG A 56 2.96 15.61 -1.89
CA ARG A 56 3.19 16.89 -2.56
C ARG A 56 3.59 16.64 -4.01
N LEU A 57 2.76 17.09 -4.94
CA LEU A 57 2.97 16.90 -6.37
C LEU A 57 3.10 18.24 -7.08
N THR A 58 3.90 18.25 -8.14
CA THR A 58 4.22 19.45 -8.92
C THR A 58 3.10 19.77 -9.90
N THR A 59 2.79 21.06 -10.05
CA THR A 59 1.91 21.59 -11.08
C THR A 59 2.70 22.36 -12.15
N THR A 60 2.04 22.72 -13.26
CA THR A 60 2.60 23.62 -14.28
C THR A 60 3.26 24.84 -13.62
N GLY A 61 4.53 25.10 -13.95
CA GLY A 61 5.32 26.19 -13.37
C GLY A 61 6.13 25.80 -12.12
N GLY A 62 6.15 24.53 -11.71
CA GLY A 62 7.02 24.03 -10.65
C GLY A 62 6.48 24.22 -9.22
N VAL A 63 5.21 24.60 -9.06
CA VAL A 63 4.58 24.78 -7.75
C VAL A 63 4.14 23.43 -7.21
N ALA A 64 4.56 23.07 -6.01
CA ALA A 64 4.11 21.86 -5.34
C ALA A 64 2.81 22.10 -4.56
N LYS A 65 1.79 21.27 -4.78
CA LYS A 65 0.53 21.26 -4.02
C LYS A 65 0.37 19.99 -3.21
N LEU A 66 -0.23 20.10 -2.02
CA LEU A 66 -0.75 18.93 -1.31
C LEU A 66 -1.86 18.30 -2.15
N ALA A 67 -1.79 16.98 -2.28
CA ALA A 67 -2.83 16.18 -2.90
C ALA A 67 -3.01 14.88 -2.09
N PHE A 68 -4.18 14.25 -2.23
CA PHE A 68 -4.47 12.94 -1.66
C PHE A 68 -4.74 11.95 -2.77
N LEU A 69 -3.92 10.90 -2.83
CA LEU A 69 -4.14 9.73 -3.66
C LEU A 69 -5.12 8.81 -2.94
N CYS A 70 -6.25 8.53 -3.58
CA CYS A 70 -7.41 7.90 -2.99
C CYS A 70 -7.73 6.60 -3.75
N PRO A 71 -7.18 5.45 -3.32
CA PRO A 71 -7.58 4.15 -3.85
C PRO A 71 -9.00 3.80 -3.38
N GLU A 72 -9.81 3.26 -4.29
CA GLU A 72 -11.18 2.82 -4.01
C GLU A 72 -11.33 1.32 -4.26
N TYR A 73 -11.58 0.58 -3.18
CA TYR A 73 -11.85 -0.86 -3.25
C TYR A 73 -13.24 -1.11 -3.85
N PHE A 74 -14.27 -0.41 -3.34
CA PHE A 74 -15.66 -0.62 -3.76
C PHE A 74 -16.05 0.33 -4.88
N GLY A 75 -15.56 1.57 -4.83
CA GLY A 75 -15.73 2.55 -5.91
C GLY A 75 -15.01 2.19 -7.22
N ARG A 76 -14.03 1.27 -7.15
CA ARG A 76 -13.27 0.72 -8.28
C ARG A 76 -12.59 1.76 -9.17
N ARG A 77 -12.00 2.76 -8.51
CA ARG A 77 -11.27 3.86 -9.13
C ARG A 77 -10.04 4.19 -8.31
N PHE A 78 -9.06 4.79 -8.96
CA PHE A 78 -7.96 5.47 -8.31
C PHE A 78 -8.11 6.96 -8.56
N ARG A 79 -8.39 7.72 -7.50
CA ARG A 79 -8.65 9.16 -7.60
C ARG A 79 -7.51 9.96 -6.99
N ILE A 80 -7.37 11.20 -7.45
CA ILE A 80 -6.57 12.23 -6.79
C ILE A 80 -7.48 13.38 -6.40
N VAL A 81 -7.22 13.95 -5.23
CA VAL A 81 -7.94 15.11 -4.67
C VAL A 81 -6.93 16.19 -4.36
N TRP A 82 -7.23 17.44 -4.71
CA TRP A 82 -6.40 18.61 -4.37
C TRP A 82 -7.28 19.84 -4.15
N THR A 83 -6.71 20.93 -3.63
CA THR A 83 -7.38 22.23 -3.54
C THR A 83 -6.78 23.21 -4.55
N GLU A 84 -7.63 24.03 -5.18
CA GLU A 84 -7.20 25.19 -5.98
C GLU A 84 -6.95 26.45 -5.13
N ASP A 85 -7.11 26.35 -3.81
CA ASP A 85 -6.70 27.42 -2.91
C ASP A 85 -5.21 27.79 -3.11
N PRO A 86 -4.87 29.09 -3.28
CA PRO A 86 -3.48 29.51 -3.48
C PRO A 86 -2.56 29.24 -2.28
N GLY A 87 -3.12 29.15 -1.07
CA GLY A 87 -2.40 28.84 0.17
C GLY A 87 -2.40 27.36 0.54
N ASP A 88 -2.91 26.48 -0.34
CA ASP A 88 -3.06 25.05 -0.06
C ASP A 88 -3.99 24.80 1.15
N ILE A 89 -4.98 25.67 1.35
CA ILE A 89 -5.96 25.59 2.44
C ILE A 89 -7.17 24.75 1.98
N TRP A 90 -7.59 23.81 2.83
CA TRP A 90 -8.61 22.78 2.52
C TRP A 90 -9.98 23.07 3.12
N THR A 91 -10.20 24.28 3.65
CA THR A 91 -11.42 24.66 4.39
C THR A 91 -12.54 25.19 3.49
N ASP A 92 -12.28 25.51 2.22
CA ASP A 92 -13.30 25.89 1.24
C ASP A 92 -13.60 24.73 0.28
N PRO A 93 -14.72 24.00 0.47
CA PRO A 93 -15.15 22.94 -0.43
C PRO A 93 -15.29 23.36 -1.89
N ALA A 94 -15.56 24.64 -2.18
CA ALA A 94 -15.70 25.13 -3.56
C ALA A 94 -14.38 25.14 -4.32
N LEU A 95 -13.24 25.04 -3.62
CA LEU A 95 -11.90 24.98 -4.20
C LEU A 95 -11.36 23.55 -4.29
N ILE A 96 -12.04 22.57 -3.70
CA ILE A 96 -11.65 21.16 -3.79
C ILE A 96 -11.93 20.64 -5.20
N ARG A 97 -10.96 19.91 -5.76
CA ARG A 97 -10.99 19.29 -7.08
C ARG A 97 -10.66 17.82 -6.95
N THR A 98 -11.18 17.04 -7.91
CA THR A 98 -10.91 15.61 -8.02
C THR A 98 -10.66 15.25 -9.47
N ALA A 99 -9.75 14.32 -9.71
CA ALA A 99 -9.58 13.65 -11.00
C ALA A 99 -9.46 12.14 -10.79
N THR A 100 -9.74 11.38 -11.84
CA THR A 100 -9.51 9.93 -11.86
C THR A 100 -8.17 9.70 -12.54
N ILE A 101 -7.25 9.06 -11.82
CA ILE A 101 -5.96 8.59 -12.35
C ILE A 101 -6.21 7.35 -13.22
N ASP A 102 -6.98 6.40 -12.71
CA ASP A 102 -7.39 5.19 -13.42
C ASP A 102 -8.74 4.67 -12.87
N GLY A 103 -9.50 3.95 -13.69
CA GLY A 103 -10.88 3.54 -13.41
C GLY A 103 -11.29 2.31 -14.18
N ASP A 104 -10.38 1.34 -14.33
CA ASP A 104 -10.59 0.10 -15.10
C ASP A 104 -11.43 -0.97 -14.40
N SER A 105 -12.27 -0.56 -13.44
CA SER A 105 -13.17 -1.43 -12.65
C SER A 105 -12.48 -2.42 -11.70
N GLU A 106 -11.19 -2.26 -11.46
CA GLU A 106 -10.43 -3.02 -10.46
C GLU A 106 -10.55 -2.44 -9.05
N ARG A 107 -10.20 -3.21 -8.02
CA ARG A 107 -10.29 -2.80 -6.61
C ARG A 107 -8.93 -2.30 -6.13
N TYR A 108 -8.77 -1.01 -5.91
CA TYR A 108 -7.48 -0.43 -5.50
C TYR A 108 -7.32 -0.52 -3.99
N VAL A 109 -6.18 -1.03 -3.52
CA VAL A 109 -5.99 -1.40 -2.09
C VAL A 109 -4.72 -0.86 -1.46
N ASP A 110 -3.71 -0.52 -2.24
CA ASP A 110 -2.49 0.05 -1.68
C ASP A 110 -1.90 1.04 -2.68
N VAL A 111 -1.28 2.11 -2.15
CA VAL A 111 -0.58 3.12 -2.92
C VAL A 111 0.62 3.63 -2.13
N GLN A 112 1.78 3.70 -2.79
CA GLN A 112 3.02 4.21 -2.22
C GLN A 112 3.67 5.18 -3.22
N LEU A 113 4.20 6.29 -2.71
CA LEU A 113 4.98 7.26 -3.49
C LEU A 113 6.47 6.95 -3.32
N THR A 114 7.13 6.56 -4.40
CA THR A 114 8.55 6.16 -4.39
C THR A 114 9.06 5.97 -5.81
N ASP A 115 10.34 6.21 -6.02
CA ASP A 115 11.06 5.84 -7.25
C ASP A 115 11.10 4.31 -7.44
N VAL A 116 10.19 3.74 -8.24
CA VAL A 116 10.09 2.28 -8.42
C VAL A 116 11.09 1.79 -9.45
N ASN A 117 11.40 2.60 -10.47
CA ASN A 117 12.29 2.21 -11.56
C ASN A 117 13.76 2.61 -11.39
N GLY A 118 14.12 3.31 -10.32
CA GLY A 118 15.48 3.74 -10.03
C GLY A 118 15.97 4.90 -10.92
N ASP A 119 15.06 5.66 -11.55
CA ASP A 119 15.43 6.78 -12.42
C ASP A 119 15.68 8.10 -11.65
N GLY A 120 15.45 8.09 -10.33
CA GLY A 120 15.58 9.24 -9.45
C GLY A 120 14.35 10.13 -9.36
N LYS A 121 13.22 9.74 -9.96
CA LYS A 121 11.91 10.39 -9.83
C LYS A 121 10.95 9.46 -9.12
N ASP A 122 10.08 10.02 -8.27
CA ASP A 122 9.06 9.22 -7.62
C ASP A 122 7.95 8.79 -8.61
N ASP A 123 7.55 7.53 -8.48
CA ASP A 123 6.39 6.92 -9.12
C ASP A 123 5.31 6.59 -8.06
N LEU A 124 4.17 6.09 -8.53
CA LEU A 124 3.18 5.47 -7.67
C LEU A 124 3.18 3.94 -7.82
N LEU A 125 3.63 3.22 -6.80
CA LEU A 125 3.39 1.78 -6.70
C LEU A 125 1.96 1.55 -6.21
N VAL A 126 1.16 0.82 -6.96
CA VAL A 126 -0.27 0.61 -6.69
C VAL A 126 -0.60 -0.87 -6.75
N VAL A 127 -1.34 -1.36 -5.75
CA VAL A 127 -1.87 -2.72 -5.75
C VAL A 127 -3.35 -2.72 -6.06
N THR A 128 -3.77 -3.58 -7.00
CA THR A 128 -5.17 -3.83 -7.31
C THR A 128 -5.53 -5.27 -6.96
N SER A 129 -6.53 -5.43 -6.11
CA SER A 129 -6.99 -6.71 -5.58
C SER A 129 -8.16 -7.26 -6.39
N SER A 130 -8.12 -8.54 -6.73
CA SER A 130 -9.14 -9.23 -7.51
C SER A 130 -9.14 -10.73 -7.18
N GLY A 131 -10.31 -11.37 -7.25
CA GLY A 131 -10.41 -12.81 -7.00
C GLY A 131 -9.75 -13.67 -8.09
N THR A 132 -9.61 -13.14 -9.31
CA THR A 132 -9.20 -13.91 -10.49
C THR A 132 -7.93 -13.41 -11.15
N ASN A 133 -7.60 -12.13 -11.02
CA ASN A 133 -6.39 -11.56 -11.63
C ASN A 133 -6.02 -10.22 -10.97
N GLY A 134 -5.58 -10.26 -9.71
CA GLY A 134 -4.99 -9.09 -9.08
C GLY A 134 -3.69 -8.69 -9.77
N THR A 135 -3.27 -7.44 -9.57
CA THR A 135 -2.07 -6.88 -10.21
C THR A 135 -1.32 -5.93 -9.29
N VAL A 136 -0.03 -5.78 -9.56
CA VAL A 136 0.81 -4.71 -9.04
C VAL A 136 1.18 -3.82 -10.22
N ARG A 137 0.95 -2.52 -10.07
CA ARG A 137 1.05 -1.52 -11.12
C ARG A 137 1.95 -0.39 -10.66
N VAL A 138 2.58 0.28 -11.62
CA VAL A 138 3.29 1.54 -11.40
C VAL A 138 2.64 2.60 -12.26
N TYR A 139 2.46 3.81 -11.70
CA TYR A 139 2.05 4.98 -12.47
C TYR A 139 3.14 6.03 -12.40
N GLU A 140 3.63 6.45 -13.57
CA GLU A 140 4.54 7.59 -13.68
C GLU A 140 3.77 8.88 -13.38
N ILE A 141 4.39 9.77 -12.62
CA ILE A 141 3.79 11.04 -12.22
C ILE A 141 4.04 12.07 -13.32
N PRO A 142 2.99 12.65 -13.94
CA PRO A 142 3.19 13.67 -14.95
C PRO A 142 3.67 15.00 -14.32
N ASP A 143 4.34 15.83 -15.13
CA ASP A 143 4.84 17.16 -14.71
C ASP A 143 3.75 18.08 -14.11
N ASP A 144 2.50 17.93 -14.56
CA ASP A 144 1.32 18.52 -13.93
C ASP A 144 0.28 17.43 -13.65
N PHE A 145 0.20 17.01 -12.39
CA PHE A 145 -0.70 15.95 -11.93
C PHE A 145 -2.19 16.22 -12.20
N ARG A 146 -2.58 17.49 -12.41
CA ARG A 146 -3.99 17.90 -12.54
C ARG A 146 -4.56 17.55 -13.91
N ASN A 147 -3.72 17.59 -14.94
CA ASN A 147 -4.13 17.47 -16.35
C ASN A 147 -3.27 16.52 -17.17
N GLY A 148 -2.14 16.06 -16.63
CA GLY A 148 -1.22 15.16 -17.32
C GLY A 148 -1.72 13.71 -17.39
N THR A 149 -1.11 12.95 -18.29
CA THR A 149 -1.35 11.51 -18.41
C THR A 149 -0.48 10.77 -17.40
N TRP A 150 -1.09 9.90 -16.61
CA TRP A 150 -0.40 8.98 -15.71
C TRP A 150 -0.08 7.71 -16.49
N GLU A 151 1.15 7.59 -16.98
CA GLU A 151 1.57 6.39 -17.72
C GLU A 151 1.58 5.18 -16.78
N ARG A 152 0.96 4.07 -17.20
CA ARG A 152 0.71 2.91 -16.35
C ARG A 152 1.47 1.69 -16.84
N HIS A 153 2.20 1.06 -15.92
CA HIS A 153 2.94 -0.18 -16.13
C HIS A 153 2.39 -1.29 -15.24
N VAL A 154 2.10 -2.47 -15.80
CA VAL A 154 1.74 -3.66 -15.00
C VAL A 154 3.01 -4.46 -14.76
N ILE A 155 3.55 -4.41 -13.55
CA ILE A 155 4.82 -5.05 -13.22
C ILE A 155 4.65 -6.49 -12.71
N ALA A 156 3.46 -6.83 -12.19
CA ALA A 156 3.08 -8.21 -11.86
C ALA A 156 1.58 -8.42 -11.98
N SER A 157 1.17 -9.62 -12.37
CA SER A 157 -0.24 -10.02 -12.53
C SER A 157 -0.44 -11.51 -12.24
N GLY A 158 -1.67 -12.00 -12.41
CA GLY A 158 -2.03 -13.40 -12.22
C GLY A 158 -2.06 -13.81 -10.75
N PHE A 159 -2.36 -12.87 -9.86
CA PHE A 159 -2.71 -13.17 -8.48
C PHE A 159 -4.18 -13.61 -8.46
N SER A 160 -4.46 -14.76 -7.88
CA SER A 160 -5.80 -15.35 -7.93
C SER A 160 -6.03 -16.24 -6.72
N ILE A 161 -7.28 -16.29 -6.29
CA ILE A 161 -7.65 -17.04 -5.10
C ILE A 161 -7.71 -18.54 -5.44
N PRO A 162 -7.07 -19.41 -4.65
CA PRO A 162 -7.23 -20.85 -4.77
C PRO A 162 -8.71 -21.26 -4.65
N GLY A 163 -9.18 -22.14 -5.52
CA GLY A 163 -10.62 -22.50 -5.61
C GLY A 163 -11.23 -23.15 -4.35
N ASN A 164 -10.43 -23.48 -3.35
CA ASN A 164 -10.88 -24.00 -2.05
C ASN A 164 -11.13 -22.91 -1.00
N VAL A 165 -10.79 -21.66 -1.27
CA VAL A 165 -11.03 -20.52 -0.37
C VAL A 165 -12.46 -19.99 -0.61
N THR A 166 -13.24 -19.88 0.45
CA THR A 166 -14.69 -19.53 0.41
C THR A 166 -15.02 -18.20 1.10
N GLN A 167 -14.02 -17.58 1.72
CA GLN A 167 -14.11 -16.34 2.46
C GLN A 167 -12.93 -15.43 2.08
N GLY A 168 -13.22 -14.15 1.84
CA GLY A 168 -12.29 -13.22 1.21
C GLY A 168 -12.34 -13.35 -0.32
N GLU A 169 -12.31 -12.21 -1.03
CA GLU A 169 -12.33 -12.16 -2.50
C GLU A 169 -11.26 -11.19 -3.05
N GLY A 170 -10.20 -10.94 -2.28
CA GLY A 170 -9.13 -10.01 -2.65
C GLY A 170 -7.75 -10.64 -2.61
N THR A 171 -7.06 -10.65 -3.75
CA THR A 171 -5.60 -10.82 -3.83
C THR A 171 -5.04 -9.96 -4.97
N PRO A 172 -3.82 -9.40 -4.86
CA PRO A 172 -2.98 -9.39 -3.67
C PRO A 172 -3.45 -8.31 -2.68
N GLY A 173 -2.76 -8.27 -1.53
CA GLY A 173 -2.93 -7.30 -0.46
C GLY A 173 -1.87 -6.19 -0.51
N LEU A 174 -1.24 -5.90 0.63
CA LEU A 174 -0.29 -4.78 0.76
C LEU A 174 1.09 -5.09 0.17
N ALA A 175 1.76 -4.06 -0.35
CA ALA A 175 3.15 -4.15 -0.81
C ALA A 175 4.11 -3.46 0.18
N VAL A 176 5.39 -3.83 0.15
CA VAL A 176 6.48 -3.12 0.85
C VAL A 176 7.73 -3.17 -0.02
N LEU A 177 8.31 -2.02 -0.34
CA LEU A 177 9.58 -1.97 -1.08
C LEU A 177 10.75 -2.29 -0.14
N LEU A 178 11.65 -3.15 -0.59
CA LEU A 178 12.89 -3.49 0.11
C LEU A 178 14.05 -2.61 -0.41
N ARG A 179 13.94 -1.29 -0.19
CA ARG A 179 14.94 -0.36 -0.70
C ARG A 179 16.23 -0.40 0.11
N ARG A 180 17.37 -0.39 -0.59
CA ARG A 180 18.73 -0.40 -0.02
C ARG A 180 19.64 0.63 -0.67
N ASP A 181 19.40 0.92 -1.93
CA ASP A 181 20.16 1.87 -2.73
C ASP A 181 19.21 2.61 -3.73
N SER A 182 19.80 3.26 -4.73
CA SER A 182 19.07 3.96 -5.78
C SER A 182 18.62 3.06 -6.93
N LYS A 183 18.85 1.74 -6.87
CA LYS A 183 18.42 0.83 -7.92
C LYS A 183 16.94 0.47 -7.76
N LYS A 184 16.42 -0.25 -8.75
CA LYS A 184 15.09 -0.87 -8.70
C LYS A 184 15.00 -1.76 -7.46
N PRO A 185 14.11 -1.47 -6.50
CA PRO A 185 14.01 -2.27 -5.30
C PRO A 185 13.18 -3.53 -5.55
N PRO A 186 13.51 -4.66 -4.92
CA PRO A 186 12.58 -5.77 -4.76
C PRO A 186 11.35 -5.34 -3.95
N ILE A 187 10.21 -6.00 -4.19
CA ILE A 187 8.93 -5.67 -3.55
C ILE A 187 8.41 -6.92 -2.84
N LEU A 188 8.20 -6.83 -1.54
CA LEU A 188 7.40 -7.80 -0.81
C LEU A 188 5.92 -7.53 -1.03
N LEU A 189 5.17 -8.59 -1.23
CA LEU A 189 3.75 -8.50 -1.52
C LEU A 189 3.00 -9.55 -0.72
N SER A 190 2.00 -9.10 0.05
CA SER A 190 1.02 -9.96 0.68
C SER A 190 0.08 -10.50 -0.40
N GLY A 191 -0.15 -11.80 -0.40
CA GLY A 191 -1.14 -12.43 -1.28
C GLY A 191 -2.56 -12.45 -0.69
N ASP A 192 -2.73 -12.00 0.55
CA ASP A 192 -4.01 -11.92 1.27
C ASP A 192 -4.79 -13.24 1.18
N ASP A 193 -5.92 -13.26 0.48
CA ASP A 193 -6.78 -14.44 0.33
C ASP A 193 -6.17 -15.55 -0.55
N ASP A 194 -5.09 -15.29 -1.29
CA ASP A 194 -4.40 -16.36 -2.03
C ASP A 194 -3.51 -17.26 -1.15
N GLY A 195 -3.27 -16.86 0.10
CA GLY A 195 -2.51 -17.60 1.09
C GLY A 195 -0.99 -17.62 0.87
N HIS A 196 -0.44 -16.71 0.08
CA HIS A 196 0.99 -16.60 -0.19
C HIS A 196 1.56 -15.25 0.25
N ALA A 197 2.88 -15.19 0.42
CA ALA A 197 3.64 -13.97 0.25
C ALA A 197 4.55 -14.12 -0.95
N TYR A 198 4.80 -13.02 -1.66
CA TYR A 198 5.67 -12.99 -2.83
C TYR A 198 6.80 -12.00 -2.64
N LEU A 199 7.92 -12.29 -3.27
CA LEU A 199 8.99 -11.35 -3.55
C LEU A 199 8.99 -11.09 -5.07
N LEU A 200 8.72 -9.85 -5.46
CA LEU A 200 8.89 -9.39 -6.83
C LEU A 200 10.30 -8.84 -6.97
N ILE A 201 11.08 -9.38 -7.91
CA ILE A 201 12.48 -8.99 -8.12
C ILE A 201 12.58 -8.32 -9.50
N PRO A 202 13.16 -7.12 -9.63
CA PRO A 202 13.41 -6.52 -10.94
C PRO A 202 14.21 -7.49 -11.83
N SER A 203 13.80 -7.67 -13.08
CA SER A 203 14.55 -8.55 -13.99
C SER A 203 15.88 -7.93 -14.42
N THR A 204 15.96 -6.60 -14.40
CA THR A 204 17.12 -5.79 -14.79
C THR A 204 17.17 -4.51 -13.95
N ASP A 205 18.32 -3.82 -13.96
CA ASP A 205 18.50 -2.49 -13.38
C ASP A 205 18.15 -1.36 -14.38
N ASP A 206 17.69 -1.66 -15.60
CA ASP A 206 17.32 -0.66 -16.60
C ASP A 206 16.01 0.04 -16.19
N PRO A 207 16.00 1.37 -15.96
CA PRO A 207 14.79 2.08 -15.54
C PRO A 207 13.66 2.06 -16.59
N ALA A 208 13.98 1.82 -17.87
CA ALA A 208 12.98 1.70 -18.93
C ALA A 208 12.35 0.30 -19.00
N ASP A 209 12.92 -0.70 -18.35
CA ASP A 209 12.40 -2.07 -18.34
C ASP A 209 11.57 -2.30 -17.07
N TRP A 210 10.25 -2.29 -17.19
CA TRP A 210 9.31 -2.49 -16.09
C TRP A 210 9.12 -3.93 -15.63
N SER A 211 9.89 -4.90 -16.14
CA SER A 211 9.68 -6.31 -15.82
C SER A 211 10.16 -6.69 -14.42
N TYR A 212 9.32 -7.46 -13.72
CA TYR A 212 9.64 -8.09 -12.44
C TYR A 212 9.37 -9.59 -12.50
N GLN A 213 10.27 -10.38 -11.91
CA GLN A 213 10.07 -11.79 -11.65
C GLN A 213 9.29 -11.98 -10.34
N LYS A 214 8.13 -12.63 -10.43
CA LYS A 214 7.34 -13.05 -9.26
C LYS A 214 7.89 -14.34 -8.66
N ARG A 215 8.33 -14.32 -7.39
CA ARG A 215 8.80 -15.50 -6.64
C ARG A 215 7.93 -15.72 -5.41
N PRO A 216 7.30 -16.90 -5.24
CA PRO A 216 6.67 -17.27 -3.97
C PRO A 216 7.72 -17.31 -2.85
N LEU A 217 7.41 -16.65 -1.74
CA LEU A 217 8.28 -16.57 -0.56
C LEU A 217 7.74 -17.42 0.59
N LEU A 218 6.43 -17.36 0.81
CA LEU A 218 5.70 -18.10 1.83
C LEU A 218 4.43 -18.67 1.21
N THR A 219 4.09 -19.90 1.59
CA THR A 219 2.76 -20.47 1.40
C THR A 219 2.21 -20.79 2.78
N SER A 220 1.03 -20.26 3.09
CA SER A 220 0.30 -20.53 4.32
C SER A 220 -0.94 -21.38 4.06
N THR A 221 -1.48 -21.97 5.13
CA THR A 221 -2.76 -22.70 5.10
C THR A 221 -4.00 -21.80 5.08
N GLY A 222 -3.83 -20.48 5.18
CA GLY A 222 -4.91 -19.49 5.10
C GLY A 222 -4.39 -18.11 4.73
N ILE A 223 -5.11 -17.06 5.11
CA ILE A 223 -4.83 -15.66 4.72
C ILE A 223 -3.42 -15.23 5.15
N VAL A 224 -2.68 -14.62 4.22
CA VAL A 224 -1.39 -13.95 4.50
C VAL A 224 -1.64 -12.45 4.56
N GLY A 225 -1.74 -11.91 5.77
CA GLY A 225 -2.12 -10.52 6.01
C GLY A 225 -1.03 -9.50 5.75
N GLY A 226 -1.09 -8.38 6.49
CA GLY A 226 -0.14 -7.29 6.37
C GLY A 226 1.32 -7.71 6.57
N ILE A 227 2.19 -7.06 5.80
CA ILE A 227 3.64 -7.18 5.85
C ILE A 227 4.22 -5.87 6.38
N SER A 228 5.24 -5.96 7.22
CA SER A 228 6.09 -4.82 7.57
C SER A 228 7.54 -5.20 7.40
N ALA A 229 8.37 -4.29 6.89
CA ALA A 229 9.79 -4.52 6.75
C ALA A 229 10.61 -3.28 7.12
N ALA A 230 11.73 -3.48 7.80
CA ALA A 230 12.70 -2.45 8.17
C ALA A 230 14.03 -3.12 8.56
N ASP A 231 15.13 -2.37 8.55
CA ASP A 231 16.38 -2.74 9.24
C ASP A 231 16.18 -2.50 10.74
N ILE A 232 15.86 -3.55 11.50
CA ILE A 232 15.48 -3.41 12.91
C ILE A 232 16.65 -3.61 13.87
N ASP A 233 17.72 -4.27 13.42
CA ASP A 233 18.92 -4.53 14.21
C ASP A 233 20.10 -3.62 13.82
N GLY A 234 19.95 -2.82 12.76
CA GLY A 234 20.88 -1.78 12.35
C GLY A 234 22.09 -2.31 11.60
N ASP A 235 22.00 -3.50 11.00
CA ASP A 235 23.11 -4.12 10.29
C ASP A 235 23.05 -3.98 8.77
N GLY A 236 22.13 -3.15 8.27
CA GLY A 236 21.95 -2.82 6.86
C GLY A 236 21.16 -3.86 6.08
N ASN A 237 20.73 -4.94 6.71
CA ASN A 237 19.82 -5.91 6.13
C ASN A 237 18.38 -5.57 6.53
N ILE A 238 17.42 -6.05 5.73
CA ILE A 238 16.01 -5.78 6.02
C ILE A 238 15.40 -7.03 6.63
N GLU A 239 14.79 -6.87 7.80
CA GLU A 239 13.88 -7.87 8.37
C GLU A 239 12.45 -7.56 7.96
N ALA A 240 11.70 -8.59 7.61
CA ALA A 240 10.26 -8.50 7.39
C ALA A 240 9.48 -9.44 8.30
N PHE A 241 8.32 -8.95 8.72
CA PHE A 241 7.33 -9.66 9.50
C PHE A 241 6.11 -9.89 8.63
N ILE A 242 5.76 -11.16 8.42
CA ILE A 242 4.65 -11.57 7.56
C ILE A 242 3.62 -12.31 8.41
N SER A 243 2.41 -11.77 8.45
CA SER A 243 1.31 -12.34 9.22
C SER A 243 0.68 -13.52 8.47
N ALA A 244 0.69 -14.72 9.06
CA ALA A 244 0.03 -15.91 8.52
C ALA A 244 -1.17 -16.28 9.40
N TYR A 245 -2.34 -15.69 9.10
CA TYR A 245 -3.54 -15.83 9.94
C TYR A 245 -4.06 -17.26 9.99
N GLY A 246 -3.92 -18.03 8.91
CA GLY A 246 -4.33 -19.44 8.89
C GLY A 246 -3.58 -20.33 9.89
N GLU A 247 -2.44 -19.86 10.40
CA GLU A 247 -1.54 -20.62 11.26
C GLU A 247 -1.34 -20.00 12.65
N ASP A 248 -1.98 -18.88 12.95
CA ASP A 248 -1.77 -18.08 14.16
C ASP A 248 -0.28 -17.70 14.39
N LYS A 249 0.43 -17.38 13.29
CA LYS A 249 1.87 -17.10 13.31
C LYS A 249 2.23 -15.77 12.66
N VAL A 250 3.34 -15.20 13.11
CA VAL A 250 4.13 -14.25 12.35
C VAL A 250 5.42 -14.95 11.94
N HIS A 251 5.71 -14.92 10.65
CA HIS A 251 6.98 -15.39 10.09
C HIS A 251 7.93 -14.19 10.00
N VAL A 252 9.16 -14.38 10.47
CA VAL A 252 10.22 -13.37 10.36
C VAL A 252 11.19 -13.82 9.29
N PHE A 253 11.40 -12.94 8.32
CA PHE A 253 12.30 -13.13 7.20
C PHE A 253 13.43 -12.11 7.28
N ARG A 254 14.66 -12.56 7.08
CA ARG A 254 15.80 -11.66 6.88
C ARG A 254 16.26 -11.71 5.44
N PHE A 255 16.34 -10.54 4.83
CA PHE A 255 16.82 -10.35 3.48
C PHE A 255 18.24 -9.85 3.51
N THR A 256 19.16 -10.51 2.83
CA THR A 256 20.54 -10.04 2.64
C THR A 256 20.88 -9.95 1.16
N ASP A 257 21.92 -9.21 0.83
CA ASP A 257 22.48 -9.29 -0.52
C ASP A 257 23.06 -10.72 -0.71
N ALA A 258 22.91 -11.26 -1.92
CA ALA A 258 23.63 -12.46 -2.30
C ALA A 258 25.14 -12.18 -2.23
N GLU A 259 25.95 -13.21 -2.00
CA GLU A 259 27.43 -13.09 -1.90
C GLU A 259 28.10 -12.42 -3.12
N ASN A 260 27.37 -12.23 -4.24
CA ASN A 260 27.81 -11.54 -5.46
C ASN A 260 27.03 -10.23 -5.76
N GLY A 261 26.23 -9.71 -4.81
CA GLY A 261 25.51 -8.44 -4.96
C GLY A 261 24.33 -8.45 -5.95
N SER A 262 23.84 -9.62 -6.37
CA SER A 262 22.87 -9.73 -7.48
C SER A 262 21.49 -10.25 -7.09
N ASP A 263 21.21 -10.48 -5.81
CA ASP A 263 19.91 -11.06 -5.42
C ASP A 263 19.61 -10.87 -3.93
N VAL A 264 18.34 -10.71 -3.57
CA VAL A 264 17.90 -10.76 -2.17
C VAL A 264 17.74 -12.22 -1.75
N ARG A 265 18.47 -12.65 -0.72
CA ARG A 265 18.41 -14.02 -0.19
C ARG A 265 17.79 -14.08 1.20
N MET A 266 17.02 -15.13 1.39
CA MET A 266 16.49 -15.54 2.68
C MET A 266 17.55 -16.26 3.49
N VAL A 267 17.93 -15.71 4.65
CA VAL A 267 19.02 -16.29 5.46
C VAL A 267 18.52 -17.03 6.71
N ASN A 268 17.36 -16.66 7.25
CA ASN A 268 16.72 -17.38 8.35
C ASN A 268 15.19 -17.22 8.33
N SER A 269 14.48 -18.23 8.83
CA SER A 269 13.05 -18.15 9.13
C SER A 269 12.82 -18.54 10.59
N GLY A 270 12.07 -17.70 11.31
CA GLY A 270 11.62 -17.95 12.68
C GLY A 270 10.12 -17.73 12.78
N THR A 271 9.47 -18.41 13.73
CA THR A 271 8.03 -18.21 13.98
C THR A 271 7.81 -17.82 15.44
N VAL A 272 6.98 -16.80 15.65
CA VAL A 272 6.54 -16.38 16.99
C VAL A 272 5.01 -16.52 17.04
N GLY A 273 4.49 -17.11 18.12
CA GLY A 273 3.05 -17.28 18.30
C GLY A 273 2.33 -15.95 18.53
N LEU A 274 1.19 -15.76 17.88
CA LEU A 274 0.35 -14.56 18.04
C LEU A 274 -0.37 -14.59 19.40
N LEU A 275 0.19 -13.95 20.42
CA LEU A 275 -0.59 -13.52 21.59
C LEU A 275 -0.84 -12.00 21.64
N SER A 276 -0.08 -11.22 20.87
CA SER A 276 -0.32 -9.79 20.60
C SER A 276 0.86 -9.23 19.81
N VAL A 277 0.81 -9.25 18.48
CA VAL A 277 1.69 -8.39 17.67
C VAL A 277 0.80 -7.36 17.00
N ILE A 278 0.85 -6.13 17.52
CA ILE A 278 0.40 -4.96 16.78
C ILE A 278 1.57 -4.60 15.88
N VAL A 279 1.45 -4.86 14.58
CA VAL A 279 2.33 -4.25 13.59
C VAL A 279 1.81 -2.82 13.41
N ALA A 280 2.37 -1.89 14.18
CA ALA A 280 2.05 -0.48 14.05
C ALA A 280 2.97 0.17 13.02
N TRP A 281 2.37 0.93 12.11
CA TRP A 281 3.08 1.86 11.23
C TRP A 281 3.89 2.87 12.07
N LEU A 282 5.20 2.91 11.85
CA LEU A 282 6.01 4.07 12.18
C LEU A 282 6.47 4.68 10.85
N VAL A 283 5.79 5.73 10.39
CA VAL A 283 6.31 6.56 9.31
C VAL A 283 7.48 7.35 9.89
N HIS A 284 8.71 6.98 9.56
CA HIS A 284 9.87 7.82 9.83
C HIS A 284 9.91 8.91 8.76
N TYR A 285 9.53 10.14 9.13
CA TYR A 285 9.95 11.32 8.39
C TYR A 285 11.34 11.70 8.90
N GLY A 286 12.36 11.49 8.07
CA GLY A 286 13.71 12.03 8.22
C GLY A 286 13.97 13.03 7.12
#